data_AF-A0A1I6WM27-F1
#
_entry.id   AF-A0A1I6WM27-F1
#
_cell.length_a   1.000
_cell.length_b   1.000
_cell.length_c   1.000
_cell.angle_alpha   90.00
_cell.angle_beta   90.00
_cell.angle_gamma   90.00
#
_symmetry.space_group_name_H-M   'P 1'
#
loop_
_entity.id
_entity.type
_entity.pdbx_description
1 polymer ?
#
loop_
_entity_poly.entity_id
_entity_poly.type
_entity_poly.pdbx_seq_one_letter_code
_entity_poly.pdbx_strand_id
1 'polypeptide(L)'
;MNLKSEFISFILKILLAALLVAALADLVFSFIYMIDLNMFSDYIYPMYGFVDIVSVVLYYVAAIVYLIWIYRVHMDLNRLYLQFPRTPGSAIACMIIPFYNFYGIPSIYQQIGSHYQRSAAISKDGQWIQGMSVPLIIFFIASNILGRFVSRAEEVSGALLFASSLVTSILYTIFFTLCLLVSRGLSNIHARANHTTSDAIDPASAVQLPS
;
A
#
# COMPACT_ATOMS: atom_id res chain seq x y z
N MET A 1 -3.71 19.61 -15.20
CA MET A 1 -2.51 19.89 -14.37
C MET A 1 -2.08 18.56 -13.77
N ASN A 2 -0.89 18.03 -14.08
CA ASN A 2 -0.51 16.70 -13.58
C ASN A 2 -0.56 16.64 -12.06
N LEU A 3 -1.14 15.56 -11.52
CA LEU A 3 -1.22 15.35 -10.08
C LEU A 3 0.19 15.11 -9.54
N LYS A 4 0.62 15.89 -8.54
CA LYS A 4 1.94 15.71 -7.90
C LYS A 4 2.08 14.33 -7.24
N SER A 5 0.95 13.70 -6.88
CA SER A 5 0.92 12.34 -6.33
C SER A 5 1.21 11.25 -7.36
N GLU A 6 1.09 11.51 -8.66
CA GLU A 6 1.27 10.49 -9.70
C GLU A 6 2.72 10.00 -9.77
N PHE A 7 3.67 10.94 -9.77
CA PHE A 7 5.10 10.60 -9.75
C PHE A 7 5.50 9.83 -8.50
N ILE A 8 5.03 10.27 -7.33
CA ILE A 8 5.30 9.58 -6.05
C ILE A 8 4.65 8.19 -6.04
N SER A 9 3.44 8.05 -6.60
CA SER A 9 2.76 6.76 -6.73
C SER A 9 3.53 5.81 -7.64
N PHE A 10 4.12 6.31 -8.72
CA PHE A 10 4.96 5.51 -9.62
C PHE A 10 6.21 4.98 -8.90
N ILE A 11 6.94 5.85 -8.20
CA ILE A 11 8.11 5.44 -7.40
C ILE A 11 7.71 4.40 -6.35
N LEU A 12 6.62 4.66 -5.61
CA LEU A 12 6.16 3.76 -4.57
C LEU A 12 5.77 2.38 -5.13
N LYS A 13 5.12 2.31 -6.29
CA LYS A 13 4.79 1.03 -6.95
C LYS A 13 6.04 0.23 -7.30
N ILE A 14 7.09 0.88 -7.82
CA ILE A 14 8.36 0.20 -8.11
C ILE A 14 8.99 -0.34 -6.83
N LEU A 15 9.06 0.48 -5.78
CA LEU A 15 9.62 0.07 -4.49
C LEU A 15 8.83 -1.09 -3.86
N LEU A 16 7.50 -1.02 -3.86
CA LEU A 16 6.65 -2.10 -3.34
C LEU A 16 6.73 -3.36 -4.20
N ALA A 17 6.86 -3.25 -5.52
CA ALA A 17 7.07 -4.40 -6.39
C ALA A 17 8.42 -5.08 -6.12
N ALA A 18 9.48 -4.29 -5.94
CA ALA A 18 10.79 -4.81 -5.57
C ALA A 18 10.77 -5.50 -4.18
N LEU A 19 10.08 -4.92 -3.20
CA LEU A 19 9.87 -5.56 -1.89
C LEU A 19 9.09 -6.87 -1.99
N LEU A 20 8.06 -6.91 -2.84
CA LEU A 20 7.29 -8.12 -3.06
C LEU A 20 8.15 -9.22 -3.69
N VAL A 21 8.96 -8.89 -4.69
CA VAL A 21 9.90 -9.85 -5.30
C VAL A 21 10.91 -10.36 -4.27
N ALA A 22 11.47 -9.47 -3.46
CA ALA A 22 12.35 -9.85 -2.36
C ALA A 22 11.66 -10.77 -1.34
N ALA A 23 10.43 -10.46 -0.92
CA ALA A 23 9.67 -11.30 0.00
C ALA A 23 9.30 -12.67 -0.59
N LEU A 24 9.09 -12.74 -1.91
CA LEU A 24 8.89 -14.02 -2.60
C LEU A 24 10.19 -14.84 -2.67
N ALA A 25 11.33 -14.19 -2.88
CA ALA A 25 12.63 -14.85 -2.81
C ALA A 25 12.92 -15.39 -1.39
N ASP A 26 12.67 -14.57 -0.37
CA ASP A 26 12.74 -14.95 1.04
C ASP A 26 11.83 -16.15 1.36
N LEU A 27 10.59 -16.15 0.84
CA LEU A 27 9.68 -17.28 0.97
C LEU A 27 10.24 -18.57 0.36
N VAL A 28 10.86 -18.49 -0.82
CA VAL A 28 11.50 -19.65 -1.47
C VAL A 28 12.68 -20.15 -0.66
N PHE A 29 13.53 -19.25 -0.15
CA PHE A 29 14.66 -19.63 0.68
C PHE A 29 14.24 -20.26 2.01
N SER A 30 13.23 -19.70 2.66
CA SER A 30 12.64 -20.26 3.89
C SER A 30 11.98 -21.63 3.65
N PHE A 31 11.41 -21.86 2.46
CA PHE A 31 10.91 -23.17 2.07
C PHE A 31 12.04 -24.20 1.89
N ILE A 32 13.15 -23.81 1.26
CA ILE A 32 14.34 -24.67 1.13
C ILE A 32 14.91 -24.99 2.51
N TYR A 33 15.06 -23.99 3.38
CA TYR A 33 15.51 -24.19 4.77
C TYR A 33 14.63 -25.19 5.53
N MET A 34 13.32 -25.17 5.31
CA MET A 34 12.38 -26.09 5.95
C MET A 34 12.54 -27.55 5.47
N ILE A 35 12.97 -27.78 4.22
CA ILE A 35 13.10 -29.12 3.64
C ILE A 35 14.50 -29.70 3.86
N ASP A 36 15.54 -28.90 3.60
CA ASP A 36 16.93 -29.34 3.65
C ASP A 36 17.82 -28.24 4.24
N LEU A 37 18.10 -28.39 5.55
CA LEU A 37 18.94 -27.48 6.31
C LEU A 37 20.40 -27.46 5.82
N ASN A 38 20.92 -28.61 5.36
CA ASN A 38 22.32 -28.72 4.92
C ASN A 38 22.50 -27.97 3.59
N MET A 39 21.60 -28.21 2.63
CA MET A 39 21.61 -27.49 1.36
C MET A 39 21.49 -25.99 1.55
N PHE A 40 20.61 -25.55 2.46
CA PHE A 40 20.46 -24.13 2.77
C PHE A 40 21.76 -23.54 3.33
N SER A 41 22.35 -24.19 4.33
CA SER A 41 23.53 -23.69 5.05
C SER A 41 24.76 -23.60 4.13
N ASP A 42 24.97 -24.59 3.28
CA ASP A 42 26.18 -24.68 2.45
C ASP A 42 26.15 -23.76 1.22
N TYR A 43 24.97 -23.53 0.63
CA TYR A 43 24.85 -22.86 -0.68
C TYR A 43 23.97 -21.61 -0.69
N ILE A 44 22.89 -21.59 0.09
CA ILE A 44 21.83 -20.56 -0.02
C ILE A 44 22.01 -19.45 1.02
N TYR A 45 22.56 -19.78 2.19
CA TYR A 45 22.78 -18.84 3.30
C TYR A 45 23.39 -17.49 2.90
N PRO A 46 24.47 -17.41 2.09
CA PRO A 46 25.02 -16.11 1.70
C PRO A 46 24.07 -15.29 0.81
N MET A 47 23.30 -15.93 -0.07
CA MET A 47 22.29 -15.25 -0.89
C MET A 47 21.10 -14.80 -0.05
N TYR A 48 20.67 -15.64 0.90
CA TYR A 48 19.62 -15.32 1.86
C TYR A 48 19.96 -14.06 2.64
N GLY A 49 21.15 -14.01 3.25
CA GLY A 49 21.61 -12.85 4.01
C GLY A 49 21.72 -11.57 3.16
N PHE A 50 22.15 -11.68 1.91
CA PHE A 50 22.16 -10.54 0.98
C PHE A 50 20.75 -10.03 0.69
N VAL A 51 19.80 -10.92 0.39
CA VAL A 51 18.40 -10.56 0.13
C VAL A 51 17.76 -9.92 1.37
N ASP A 52 18.00 -10.46 2.57
CA ASP A 52 17.51 -9.89 3.82
C ASP A 52 18.00 -8.44 4.03
N ILE A 53 19.31 -8.19 3.93
CA ILE A 53 19.88 -6.85 4.08
C ILE A 53 19.30 -5.87 3.06
N VAL A 54 19.23 -6.27 1.78
CA VAL A 54 18.65 -5.43 0.73
C VAL A 54 17.17 -5.15 1.00
N SER A 55 16.42 -6.14 1.47
CA SER A 55 15.00 -6.01 1.80
C SER A 55 14.79 -5.02 2.94
N VAL A 56 15.61 -5.07 3.98
CA VAL A 56 15.55 -4.13 5.12
C VAL A 56 15.79 -2.69 4.66
N VAL A 57 16.84 -2.45 3.86
CA VAL A 57 17.13 -1.12 3.32
C VAL A 57 15.99 -0.62 2.44
N LEU A 58 15.51 -1.48 1.55
CA LEU A 58 14.40 -1.17 0.64
C LEU A 58 13.11 -0.86 1.42
N TYR A 59 12.86 -1.57 2.52
CA TYR A 59 11.71 -1.37 3.39
C TYR A 59 11.72 0.04 3.99
N TYR A 60 12.85 0.49 4.54
CA TYR A 60 12.94 1.84 5.11
C TYR A 60 12.74 2.94 4.06
N VAL A 61 13.33 2.78 2.87
CA VAL A 61 13.13 3.71 1.76
C VAL A 61 11.67 3.73 1.33
N ALA A 62 11.05 2.56 1.16
CA ALA A 62 9.64 2.43 0.81
C ALA A 62 8.72 3.04 1.88
N ALA A 63 9.04 2.86 3.17
CA ALA A 63 8.28 3.44 4.27
C ALA A 63 8.29 4.97 4.23
N ILE A 64 9.46 5.59 4.01
CA ILE A 64 9.57 7.06 3.87
C ILE A 64 8.77 7.55 2.66
N VAL A 65 8.95 6.90 1.50
CA VAL A 65 8.22 7.26 0.27
C VAL A 65 6.71 7.06 0.46
N TYR A 66 6.29 6.01 1.17
CA TYR A 66 4.89 5.74 1.50
C TYR A 66 4.28 6.84 2.38
N LEU A 67 5.00 7.34 3.38
CA LEU A 67 4.55 8.47 4.21
C LEU A 67 4.39 9.76 3.38
N ILE A 68 5.31 10.02 2.45
CA ILE A 68 5.18 11.15 1.52
C ILE A 68 3.99 10.93 0.58
N TRP A 69 3.82 9.72 0.08
CA TRP A 69 2.74 9.35 -0.82
C TRP A 69 1.37 9.54 -0.18
N ILE A 70 1.15 8.98 1.02
CA ILE A 70 -0.15 9.06 1.69
C ILE A 70 -0.53 10.50 2.01
N TYR A 71 0.45 11.33 2.39
CA TYR A 71 0.24 12.77 2.60
C TYR A 71 -0.24 13.46 1.33
N ARG A 72 0.42 13.17 0.19
CA ARG A 72 0.04 13.73 -1.11
C ARG A 72 -1.35 13.25 -1.55
N VAL A 73 -1.65 11.97 -1.36
CA VAL A 73 -2.99 11.41 -1.64
C VAL A 73 -4.06 12.15 -0.85
N HIS A 74 -3.85 12.38 0.46
CA HIS A 74 -4.81 13.12 1.28
C HIS A 74 -4.91 14.59 0.87
N MET A 75 -3.82 15.23 0.46
CA MET A 75 -3.87 16.58 -0.11
C MET A 75 -4.75 16.63 -1.36
N ASP A 76 -4.59 15.68 -2.27
CA ASP A 76 -5.35 15.65 -3.51
C ASP A 76 -6.82 15.29 -3.26
N LEU A 77 -7.11 14.36 -2.33
CA LEU A 77 -8.49 14.04 -1.93
C LEU A 77 -9.19 15.23 -1.28
N ASN A 78 -8.52 15.98 -0.40
CA ASN A 78 -9.09 17.19 0.20
C ASN A 78 -9.36 18.29 -0.84
N ARG A 79 -8.63 18.32 -1.96
CA ARG A 79 -8.90 19.24 -3.07
C ARG A 79 -10.08 18.79 -3.93
N LEU A 80 -10.22 17.49 -4.13
CA LEU A 80 -11.28 16.91 -4.97
C LEU A 80 -12.62 16.81 -4.23
N TYR A 81 -12.60 16.63 -2.91
CA TYR A 81 -13.77 16.52 -2.07
C TYR A 81 -13.76 17.60 -0.99
N LEU A 82 -14.71 18.55 -1.07
CA LEU A 82 -14.86 19.64 -0.10
C LEU A 82 -15.09 19.17 1.35
N GLN A 83 -15.60 17.95 1.55
CA GLN A 83 -15.94 17.38 2.87
C GLN A 83 -15.12 16.13 3.19
N PHE A 84 -13.83 16.09 2.82
CA PHE A 84 -12.99 14.97 3.23
C PHE A 84 -12.60 15.12 4.71
N PRO A 85 -12.85 14.11 5.56
CA PRO A 85 -12.85 14.28 7.03
C PRO A 85 -11.46 14.39 7.65
N ARG A 86 -10.41 13.96 6.95
CA ARG A 86 -9.06 13.83 7.51
C ARG A 86 -8.06 14.72 6.79
N THR A 87 -7.35 15.53 7.57
CA THR A 87 -6.27 16.37 7.06
C THR A 87 -5.03 15.53 6.70
N PRO A 88 -4.19 15.99 5.77
CA PRO A 88 -2.98 15.26 5.36
C PRO A 88 -2.01 15.02 6.53
N GLY A 89 -1.89 15.99 7.45
CA GLY A 89 -1.06 15.86 8.64
C GLY A 89 -1.62 14.84 9.64
N SER A 90 -2.94 14.80 9.83
CA SER A 90 -3.59 13.78 10.67
C SER A 90 -3.37 12.38 10.13
N ALA A 91 -3.38 12.20 8.81
CA ALA A 91 -3.10 10.90 8.18
C ALA A 91 -1.67 10.41 8.48
N ILE A 92 -0.67 11.29 8.40
CA ILE A 92 0.71 10.94 8.79
C ILE A 92 0.78 10.61 10.28
N ALA A 93 0.18 11.45 11.15
CA ALA A 93 0.24 11.26 12.59
C ALA A 93 -0.33 9.89 13.01
N CYS A 94 -1.41 9.46 12.37
CA CYS A 94 -2.02 8.14 12.55
C CYS A 94 -1.16 6.96 12.07
N MET A 95 -0.09 7.19 11.30
CA MET A 95 0.84 6.18 10.79
C MET A 95 2.20 6.16 11.49
N ILE A 96 2.63 7.29 12.05
CA ILE A 96 3.90 7.39 12.79
C ILE A 96 3.71 6.95 14.24
N ILE A 97 2.60 7.32 14.87
CA ILE A 97 2.39 7.05 16.29
C ILE A 97 1.96 5.59 16.49
N PRO A 98 2.78 4.74 17.15
CA PRO A 98 2.57 3.29 17.17
C PRO A 98 1.21 2.86 17.72
N PHE A 99 0.70 3.56 18.75
CA PHE A 99 -0.61 3.27 19.34
C PHE A 99 -1.76 3.60 18.40
N TYR A 100 -1.61 4.64 17.57
CA TYR A 100 -2.63 4.99 16.59
C TYR A 100 -2.57 4.10 15.36
N ASN A 101 -1.46 3.42 15.05
CA ASN A 101 -1.34 2.61 13.83
C ASN A 101 -2.40 1.51 13.72
N PHE A 102 -2.79 0.89 14.84
CA PHE A 102 -3.76 -0.20 14.85
C PHE A 102 -5.14 0.20 14.33
N TYR A 103 -5.58 1.43 14.61
CA TYR A 103 -6.87 1.97 14.15
C TYR A 103 -6.69 2.95 12.98
N GLY A 104 -5.57 3.66 12.96
CA GLY A 104 -5.21 4.72 12.03
C GLY A 104 -5.08 4.21 10.60
N ILE A 105 -4.27 3.18 10.38
CA ILE A 105 -4.05 2.62 9.05
C ILE A 105 -5.36 2.09 8.44
N PRO A 106 -6.13 1.19 9.09
CA PRO A 106 -7.36 0.70 8.50
C PRO A 106 -8.42 1.80 8.32
N SER A 107 -8.54 2.75 9.26
CA SER A 107 -9.50 3.86 9.11
C SER A 107 -9.18 4.78 7.93
N ILE A 108 -7.91 4.99 7.59
CA ILE A 108 -7.51 5.75 6.41
C ILE A 108 -8.05 5.08 5.15
N TYR A 109 -7.80 3.78 4.97
CA TYR A 109 -8.26 3.05 3.79
C TYR A 109 -9.80 2.94 3.74
N GLN A 110 -10.46 2.75 4.89
CA GLN A 110 -11.92 2.76 4.96
C GLN A 110 -12.51 4.10 4.52
N GLN A 111 -11.94 5.22 4.96
CA GLN A 111 -12.39 6.56 4.54
C GLN A 111 -12.21 6.75 3.03
N ILE A 112 -11.02 6.46 2.49
CA ILE A 112 -10.76 6.56 1.05
C ILE A 112 -11.75 5.68 0.27
N GLY A 113 -11.93 4.42 0.68
CA GLY A 113 -12.86 3.48 0.06
C GLY A 113 -14.31 3.99 0.06
N SER A 114 -14.78 4.51 1.20
CA SER A 114 -16.14 5.06 1.34
C SER A 114 -16.40 6.26 0.42
N HIS A 115 -15.41 7.13 0.24
CA HIS A 115 -15.52 8.29 -0.65
C HIS A 115 -15.51 7.86 -2.12
N TYR A 116 -14.72 6.85 -2.48
CA TYR A 116 -14.71 6.28 -3.82
C TYR A 116 -16.03 5.59 -4.16
N GLN A 117 -16.67 4.94 -3.19
CA GLN A 117 -17.99 4.33 -3.38
C GLN A 117 -19.11 5.30 -3.76
N ARG A 118 -18.96 6.61 -3.45
CA ARG A 118 -19.94 7.63 -3.85
C ARG A 118 -19.96 7.90 -5.35
N SER A 119 -18.92 7.50 -6.09
CA SER A 119 -18.87 7.65 -7.54
C SER A 119 -19.08 6.29 -8.21
N ALA A 120 -20.11 6.17 -9.04
CA ALA A 120 -20.48 4.91 -9.70
C ALA A 120 -19.34 4.29 -10.51
N ALA A 121 -18.41 5.10 -11.03
CA ALA A 121 -17.30 4.65 -11.87
C ALA A 121 -16.16 3.97 -11.12
N ILE A 122 -15.97 4.30 -9.84
CA ILE A 122 -14.86 3.81 -9.00
C ILE A 122 -15.37 3.11 -7.74
N SER A 123 -16.66 2.78 -7.71
CA SER A 123 -17.31 2.17 -6.56
C SER A 123 -16.74 0.80 -6.24
N LYS A 124 -16.43 0.01 -7.28
CA LYS A 124 -15.78 -1.30 -7.16
C LYS A 124 -14.40 -1.17 -6.50
N ASP A 125 -13.58 -0.23 -6.96
CA ASP A 125 -12.25 0.01 -6.37
C ASP A 125 -12.38 0.44 -4.89
N GLY A 126 -13.35 1.30 -4.59
CA GLY A 126 -13.64 1.71 -3.22
C GLY A 126 -14.07 0.56 -2.30
N GLN A 127 -14.84 -0.40 -2.80
CA GLN A 127 -15.20 -1.62 -2.05
C GLN A 127 -13.98 -2.50 -1.77
N TRP A 128 -13.11 -2.70 -2.76
CA TRP A 128 -11.87 -3.46 -2.58
C TRP A 128 -10.92 -2.81 -1.58
N ILE A 129 -10.74 -1.48 -1.65
CA ILE A 129 -9.93 -0.73 -0.68
C ILE A 129 -10.46 -0.94 0.74
N GLN A 130 -11.78 -0.83 0.93
CA GLN A 130 -12.40 -1.02 2.23
C GLN A 130 -12.27 -2.47 2.73
N GLY A 131 -12.52 -3.45 1.85
CA GLY A 131 -12.41 -4.87 2.16
C GLY A 131 -10.99 -5.29 2.55
N MET A 132 -9.98 -4.69 1.93
CA MET A 132 -8.56 -4.97 2.22
C MET A 132 -8.05 -4.32 3.52
N SER A 133 -8.80 -3.38 4.12
CA SER A 133 -8.39 -2.72 5.38
C SER A 133 -8.32 -3.68 6.57
N VAL A 134 -9.20 -4.69 6.63
CA VAL A 134 -9.24 -5.67 7.73
C VAL A 134 -8.12 -6.71 7.60
N PRO A 135 -7.92 -7.37 6.45
CA PRO A 135 -6.76 -8.23 6.24
C PRO A 135 -5.44 -7.50 6.50
N LEU A 136 -5.33 -6.24 6.07
CA LEU A 136 -4.12 -5.44 6.28
C LEU A 136 -3.71 -5.39 7.75
N ILE A 137 -4.63 -5.09 8.67
CA ILE A 137 -4.28 -5.01 10.09
C ILE A 137 -3.97 -6.39 10.68
N ILE A 138 -4.70 -7.43 10.27
CA ILE A 138 -4.46 -8.81 10.75
C ILE A 138 -3.04 -9.26 10.36
N PHE A 139 -2.68 -9.12 9.08
CA PHE A 139 -1.34 -9.51 8.59
C PHE A 139 -0.23 -8.60 9.12
N PHE A 140 -0.51 -7.31 9.34
CA PHE A 140 0.44 -6.40 9.97
C PHE A 140 0.77 -6.83 11.39
N ILE A 141 -0.24 -7.17 12.20
CA ILE A 141 -0.04 -7.67 13.56
C ILE A 141 0.67 -9.01 13.54
N ALA A 142 0.23 -9.94 12.69
CA ALA A 142 0.83 -11.25 12.54
C ALA A 142 2.32 -11.13 12.19
N SER A 143 2.68 -10.28 11.22
CA SER A 143 4.08 -10.03 10.81
C SER A 143 4.93 -9.51 11.98
N ASN A 144 4.43 -8.55 12.76
CA ASN A 144 5.14 -8.04 13.94
C ASN A 144 5.33 -9.11 15.03
N ILE A 145 4.32 -9.95 15.27
CA ILE A 145 4.39 -11.03 16.26
C ILE A 145 5.38 -12.10 15.80
N LEU A 146 5.26 -12.58 14.56
CA LEU A 146 6.15 -13.58 13.96
C LEU A 146 7.59 -13.08 13.92
N GLY A 147 7.82 -11.85 13.48
CA GLY A 147 9.16 -11.24 13.46
C GLY A 147 9.78 -11.18 14.85
N ARG A 148 9.00 -10.88 15.90
CA ARG A 148 9.48 -10.94 17.29
C ARG A 148 9.85 -12.36 17.73
N PHE A 149 9.05 -13.37 17.36
CA PHE A 149 9.38 -14.76 17.67
C PHE A 149 10.65 -15.22 16.96
N VAL A 150 10.79 -14.92 15.66
CA VAL A 150 12.00 -15.22 14.88
C VAL A 150 13.22 -14.55 15.51
N SER A 151 13.14 -13.27 15.89
CA SER A 151 14.28 -12.53 16.48
C SER A 151 14.72 -13.01 17.87
N ARG A 152 13.88 -13.76 18.59
CA ARG A 152 14.14 -14.22 19.97
C ARG A 152 14.47 -15.69 20.06
N ALA A 153 14.24 -16.45 18.99
CA ALA A 153 14.53 -17.88 18.97
C ALA A 153 16.05 -18.07 18.86
N GLU A 154 16.63 -18.82 19.79
CA GLU A 154 18.05 -19.24 19.70
C GLU A 154 18.26 -20.16 18.49
N GLU A 155 17.28 -21.02 18.22
CA GLU A 155 17.20 -21.84 17.01
C GLU A 155 15.86 -21.58 16.31
N VAL A 156 15.92 -21.01 15.11
CA VAL A 156 14.70 -20.68 14.37
C VAL A 156 14.21 -21.92 13.61
N SER A 157 13.03 -22.41 13.97
CA SER A 157 12.43 -23.55 13.26
C SER A 157 12.06 -23.16 11.82
N GLY A 158 12.27 -24.09 10.87
CA GLY A 158 12.00 -23.79 9.45
C GLY A 158 10.55 -23.48 9.16
N ALA A 159 9.62 -24.12 9.88
CA ALA A 159 8.20 -23.79 9.82
C ALA A 159 7.90 -22.34 10.26
N LEU A 160 8.59 -21.85 11.30
CA LEU A 160 8.41 -20.48 11.79
C LEU A 160 8.97 -19.46 10.79
N LEU A 161 10.15 -19.71 10.21
CA LEU A 161 10.71 -18.85 9.14
C LEU A 161 9.81 -18.81 7.92
N PHE A 162 9.34 -19.96 7.45
CA PHE A 162 8.41 -20.05 6.33
C PHE A 162 7.10 -19.30 6.61
N ALA A 163 6.50 -19.49 7.79
CA ALA A 163 5.29 -18.78 8.18
C ALA A 163 5.50 -17.26 8.23
N SER A 164 6.62 -16.80 8.78
CA SER A 164 6.99 -15.37 8.83
C SER A 164 7.15 -14.77 7.43
N SER A 165 7.85 -15.49 6.54
CA SER A 165 8.07 -15.08 5.14
C SER A 165 6.74 -15.01 4.37
N LEU A 166 5.85 -15.98 4.58
CA LEU A 166 4.54 -16.06 3.94
C LEU A 166 3.65 -14.87 4.36
N VAL A 167 3.57 -14.61 5.66
CA VAL A 167 2.80 -13.49 6.21
C VAL A 167 3.33 -12.16 5.68
N THR A 168 4.65 -11.99 5.60
CA THR A 168 5.29 -10.78 5.07
C THR A 168 5.01 -10.60 3.57
N SER A 169 5.09 -11.66 2.78
CA SER A 169 4.76 -11.64 1.35
C SER A 169 3.29 -11.26 1.11
N ILE A 170 2.36 -11.82 1.89
CA ILE A 170 0.94 -11.45 1.82
C ILE A 170 0.76 -9.97 2.19
N LEU A 171 1.42 -9.51 3.26
CA LEU A 171 1.33 -8.12 3.69
C LEU A 171 1.80 -7.14 2.60
N TYR A 172 2.94 -7.41 1.96
CA TYR A 172 3.43 -6.58 0.85
C TYR A 172 2.52 -6.64 -0.38
N THR A 173 1.90 -7.80 -0.66
CA THR A 173 0.89 -7.93 -1.71
C THR A 173 -0.33 -7.03 -1.44
N ILE A 174 -0.80 -6.97 -0.19
CA ILE A 174 -1.92 -6.11 0.21
C ILE A 174 -1.53 -4.63 0.04
N PHE A 175 -0.36 -4.21 0.54
CA PHE A 175 0.11 -2.83 0.39
C PHE A 175 0.27 -2.43 -1.09
N PHE A 176 0.84 -3.30 -1.90
CA PHE A 176 0.98 -3.09 -3.34
C PHE A 176 -0.40 -2.93 -4.02
N THR A 177 -1.34 -3.82 -3.71
CA THR A 177 -2.71 -3.77 -4.24
C THR A 177 -3.43 -2.49 -3.81
N LEU A 178 -3.35 -2.10 -2.55
CA LEU A 178 -3.93 -0.85 -2.05
C LEU A 178 -3.32 0.38 -2.74
N CYS A 179 -2.00 0.40 -2.94
CA CYS A 179 -1.33 1.47 -3.68
C CYS A 179 -1.85 1.58 -5.11
N LEU A 180 -2.03 0.45 -5.81
CA LEU A 180 -2.60 0.41 -7.16
C LEU A 180 -4.03 0.94 -7.20
N LEU A 181 -4.91 0.44 -6.30
CA LEU A 181 -6.32 0.83 -6.25
C LEU A 181 -6.50 2.31 -5.94
N VAL A 182 -5.79 2.83 -4.93
CA VAL A 182 -5.85 4.25 -4.56
C VAL A 182 -5.33 5.14 -5.69
N SER A 183 -4.20 4.78 -6.31
CA SER A 183 -3.64 5.56 -7.42
C SER A 183 -4.58 5.59 -8.64
N ARG A 184 -5.19 4.45 -8.98
CA ARG A 184 -6.14 4.33 -10.09
C ARG A 184 -7.41 5.15 -9.82
N GLY A 185 -7.97 5.04 -8.61
CA GLY A 185 -9.15 5.81 -8.23
C GLY A 185 -8.91 7.32 -8.31
N LEU A 186 -7.76 7.80 -7.82
CA LEU A 186 -7.42 9.23 -7.88
C LEU A 186 -7.26 9.74 -9.32
N SER A 187 -6.59 8.96 -10.18
CA SER A 187 -6.44 9.29 -11.61
C SER A 187 -7.79 9.38 -12.32
N ASN A 188 -8.70 8.43 -12.04
CA ASN A 188 -10.04 8.39 -12.64
C ASN A 188 -10.90 9.59 -12.21
N ILE A 189 -10.81 10.01 -10.94
CA ILE A 189 -11.53 11.20 -10.46
C ILE A 189 -10.97 12.46 -11.13
N HIS A 190 -9.66 12.58 -11.24
CA HIS A 190 -9.03 13.76 -11.83
C HIS A 190 -9.34 13.90 -13.33
N ALA A 191 -9.29 12.80 -14.09
CA ALA A 191 -9.68 12.80 -15.50
C ALA A 191 -11.11 13.33 -15.69
N ARG A 192 -12.04 12.94 -14.81
CA ARG A 192 -13.44 13.38 -14.86
C ARG A 192 -13.62 14.86 -14.50
N ALA A 193 -12.93 15.34 -13.47
CA ALA A 193 -12.98 16.76 -13.09
C ALA A 193 -12.54 17.68 -14.25
N ASN A 194 -11.55 17.24 -15.04
CA ASN A 194 -11.09 17.98 -16.21
C ASN A 194 -12.13 17.97 -17.35
N HIS A 195 -12.84 16.86 -17.59
CA HIS A 195 -13.89 16.78 -18.60
C HIS A 195 -15.07 17.71 -18.28
N THR A 196 -15.58 17.71 -17.04
CA THR A 196 -16.70 18.58 -16.64
C THR A 196 -16.36 20.07 -16.79
N THR A 197 -15.10 20.44 -16.59
CA THR A 197 -14.65 21.82 -16.76
C THR A 197 -14.58 22.22 -18.24
N SER A 198 -14.22 21.29 -19.13
CA SER A 198 -14.18 21.54 -20.57
C SER A 198 -15.57 21.75 -21.16
N ASP A 199 -16.55 20.93 -20.75
CA ASP A 199 -17.93 21.02 -21.27
C ASP A 199 -18.63 22.31 -20.81
N ALA A 200 -18.30 22.81 -19.61
CA ALA A 200 -18.87 24.06 -19.07
C ALA A 200 -18.33 25.34 -19.74
N ILE A 201 -17.19 25.25 -20.43
CA ILE A 201 -16.53 26.40 -21.07
C ILE A 201 -16.93 26.54 -22.55
N ASP A 202 -17.58 25.54 -23.15
CA ASP A 202 -18.00 25.61 -24.55
C ASP A 202 -19.28 26.47 -24.72
N PRO A 203 -19.18 27.73 -25.19
CA PRO A 203 -20.32 28.63 -25.30
C PRO A 203 -21.32 28.18 -26.38
N ALA A 204 -20.94 27.23 -27.25
CA ALA A 204 -21.83 26.68 -28.28
C ALA A 204 -22.99 25.84 -27.69
N SER A 205 -22.81 25.30 -26.48
CA SER A 205 -23.85 24.51 -25.80
C SER A 205 -24.95 25.35 -25.14
N ALA A 206 -24.72 26.66 -24.96
CA ALA A 206 -25.68 27.58 -24.34
C ALA A 206 -26.72 28.19 -25.31
N VAL A 207 -26.59 27.95 -26.63
CA VAL A 207 -27.38 28.63 -27.67
C VAL A 207 -28.64 27.83 -28.11
N GLN A 208 -28.87 26.63 -27.60
CA GLN A 208 -30.04 25.82 -27.97
C GLN A 208 -31.14 25.87 -26.90
N LEU A 209 -31.87 26.99 -26.81
CA LEU A 209 -33.19 27.05 -26.17
C LEU A 209 -34.27 27.00 -27.27
N PRO A 210 -35.15 25.98 -27.31
CA PRO A 210 -36.24 25.93 -28.27
C PRO A 210 -37.34 26.91 -27.87
N SER A 211 -37.69 27.78 -28.82
CA SER A 211 -38.86 28.67 -28.82
C SER A 211 -40.18 27.93 -29.01
#